data_AF-A0A225UTU8-F1
#
_entry.id   AF-A0A225UTU8-F1
#
_cell.length_a   1.000
_cell.length_b   1.000
_cell.length_c   1.000
_cell.angle_alpha   90.00
_cell.angle_beta   90.00
_cell.angle_gamma   90.00
#
_symmetry.space_group_name_H-M   'P 1'
#
loop_
_entity.id
_entity.type
_entity.pdbx_description
1 polymer ?
#
loop_
_entity_poly.entity_id
_entity_poly.type
_entity_poly.pdbx_seq_one_letter_code
_entity_poly.pdbx_strand_id
1 'polypeptide(L)'
;MSQEGEDDDSDPSDNDDFEFPVPADSEQLDELAEGGWETYDEHRSSGVLVDPAPLYTGTSGPTRPTLACAENPLAILYLFLPNKLWRKVAAESNAFREENINEVAEKMRERAQAQRSPHELVRFIGLLIARTLEPRRECLVRHWITKTKDALLSDSS
;
A
#
# COMPACT_ATOMS: atom_id res chain seq x y z
N MET A 1 6.57 38.24 -31.05
CA MET A 1 5.21 37.90 -30.59
C MET A 1 5.36 36.89 -29.49
N SER A 2 4.86 37.24 -28.31
CA SER A 2 4.85 36.43 -27.11
C SER A 2 3.79 35.33 -27.19
N GLN A 3 4.08 34.19 -26.56
CA GLN A 3 3.17 33.18 -26.00
C GLN A 3 4.12 32.27 -25.18
N GLU A 4 4.19 32.28 -23.83
CA GLU A 4 3.12 32.05 -22.83
C GLU A 4 2.20 30.93 -23.32
N GLY A 5 2.15 29.73 -22.76
CA GLY A 5 2.62 29.15 -21.51
C GLY A 5 1.64 28.01 -21.25
N GLU A 6 2.11 26.80 -20.99
CA GLU A 6 1.26 25.70 -20.53
C GLU A 6 2.16 24.69 -19.82
N ASP A 7 2.22 24.87 -18.51
CA ASP A 7 2.75 23.91 -17.55
C ASP A 7 1.86 22.67 -17.60
N ASP A 8 2.32 21.63 -18.29
CA ASP A 8 1.71 20.29 -18.26
C ASP A 8 2.13 19.59 -16.97
N ASP A 9 1.55 20.06 -15.85
CA ASP A 9 1.60 19.40 -14.54
C ASP A 9 0.54 18.28 -14.53
N SER A 10 0.71 17.32 -15.44
CA SER A 10 -0.01 16.05 -15.38
C SER A 10 0.60 15.21 -14.25
N ASP A 11 0.14 15.46 -13.02
CA ASP A 11 0.38 14.60 -11.85
C ASP A 11 -0.18 13.19 -12.14
N PRO A 12 0.67 12.18 -12.40
CA PRO A 12 0.21 10.82 -12.60
C PRO A 12 0.11 10.17 -11.22
N SER A 13 -0.73 10.72 -10.35
CA SER A 13 -1.14 10.03 -9.12
C SER A 13 -2.30 9.10 -9.47
N ASP A 14 -1.99 8.06 -10.25
CA ASP A 14 -2.84 6.89 -10.45
C ASP A 14 -2.06 5.68 -9.91
N ASN A 15 -1.83 5.70 -8.59
CA ASN A 15 -1.14 4.65 -7.85
C ASN A 15 -2.10 3.50 -7.47
N ASP A 16 -3.09 3.18 -8.30
CA ASP A 16 -4.10 2.15 -7.98
C ASP A 16 -4.01 0.88 -8.83
N ASP A 17 -3.05 0.74 -9.74
CA ASP A 17 -3.01 -0.44 -10.63
C ASP A 17 -1.72 -1.27 -10.53
N PHE A 18 -0.90 -1.02 -9.51
CA PHE A 18 0.03 -2.04 -9.05
C PHE A 18 -0.75 -3.10 -8.27
N GLU A 19 -1.46 -3.96 -8.99
CA GLU A 19 -2.13 -5.14 -8.47
C GLU A 19 -1.04 -6.11 -7.98
N PHE A 20 -0.47 -5.81 -6.81
CA PHE A 20 -0.07 -6.88 -5.91
C PHE A 20 -1.26 -7.84 -5.89
N PRO A 21 -1.06 -9.16 -5.99
CA PRO A 21 -2.13 -10.11 -5.73
C PRO A 21 -2.44 -10.06 -4.22
N VAL A 22 -3.01 -8.95 -3.79
CA VAL A 22 -3.68 -8.79 -2.51
C VAL A 22 -5.06 -9.37 -2.76
N PRO A 23 -5.49 -10.37 -1.98
CA PRO A 23 -6.83 -10.93 -2.13
C PRO A 23 -7.85 -9.79 -2.06
N ALA A 24 -8.55 -9.56 -3.17
CA ALA A 24 -9.33 -8.35 -3.39
C ALA A 24 -10.72 -8.41 -2.73
N ASP A 25 -11.16 -9.60 -2.32
CA ASP A 25 -12.41 -9.84 -1.62
C ASP A 25 -12.19 -10.42 -0.21
N SER A 26 -13.18 -10.25 0.67
CA SER A 26 -13.12 -10.75 2.04
C SER A 26 -13.13 -12.28 2.11
N GLU A 27 -13.72 -12.93 1.11
CA GLU A 27 -13.81 -14.40 1.04
C GLU A 27 -12.44 -15.03 0.76
N GLN A 28 -11.64 -14.46 -0.15
CA GLN A 28 -10.26 -14.91 -0.39
C GLN A 28 -9.33 -14.54 0.77
N LEU A 29 -9.59 -13.43 1.49
CA LEU A 29 -8.85 -13.11 2.71
C LEU A 29 -9.15 -14.10 3.83
N ASP A 30 -10.41 -14.50 4.01
CA ASP A 30 -10.81 -15.53 4.98
C ASP A 30 -10.24 -16.90 4.59
N GLU A 31 -10.28 -17.28 3.30
CA GLU A 31 -9.67 -18.51 2.81
C GLU A 31 -8.14 -18.52 3.00
N LEU A 32 -7.48 -17.39 2.76
CA LEU A 32 -6.04 -17.23 3.02
C LEU A 32 -5.72 -17.23 4.52
N ALA A 33 -6.61 -16.68 5.36
CA ALA A 33 -6.46 -16.73 6.81
C ALA A 33 -6.64 -18.17 7.35
N GLU A 34 -7.55 -18.93 6.77
CA GLU A 34 -7.84 -20.32 7.14
C GLU A 34 -6.77 -21.30 6.65
N GLY A 35 -6.30 -21.20 5.39
CA GLY A 35 -5.39 -22.18 4.78
C GLY A 35 -4.05 -21.64 4.28
N GLY A 36 -3.89 -20.31 4.19
CA GLY A 36 -2.70 -19.67 3.61
C GLY A 36 -1.42 -19.85 4.43
N TRP A 37 -1.56 -20.18 5.72
CA TRP A 37 -0.42 -20.47 6.61
C TRP A 37 -0.18 -21.97 6.81
N GLU A 38 -1.05 -22.83 6.28
CA GLU A 38 -0.99 -24.29 6.48
C GLU A 38 -0.16 -24.97 5.37
N THR A 39 0.02 -24.31 4.23
CA THR A 39 0.89 -24.79 3.16
C THR A 39 2.35 -24.50 3.51
N TYR A 40 2.95 -25.41 4.27
CA TYR A 40 4.40 -25.50 4.36
C TYR A 40 4.96 -25.90 2.98
N ASP A 41 5.69 -25.01 2.30
CA ASP A 41 6.36 -25.31 1.02
C ASP A 41 7.56 -26.24 1.25
N GLU A 42 7.24 -27.50 1.49
CA GLU A 42 8.16 -28.61 1.74
C GLU A 42 9.09 -28.87 0.55
N HIS A 43 8.72 -28.41 -0.65
CA HIS A 43 9.51 -28.59 -1.87
C HIS A 43 10.67 -27.59 -1.98
N ARG A 44 10.58 -26.42 -1.34
CA ARG A 44 11.68 -25.42 -1.30
C ARG A 44 12.43 -25.40 0.02
N SER A 45 11.81 -25.85 1.10
CA SER A 45 12.49 -26.11 2.36
C SER A 45 13.18 -27.47 2.25
N SER A 46 14.47 -27.49 1.87
CA SER A 46 15.26 -28.72 1.83
C SER A 46 14.99 -29.50 3.12
N GLY A 47 14.41 -30.70 3.01
CA GLY A 47 13.87 -31.51 4.11
C GLY A 47 14.88 -31.87 5.18
N VAL A 48 15.27 -30.89 5.99
CA VAL A 48 16.01 -31.12 7.22
C VAL A 48 14.96 -31.59 8.22
N LEU A 49 14.75 -32.91 8.24
CA LEU A 49 14.18 -33.60 9.40
C LEU A 49 15.14 -33.38 10.58
N VAL A 50 15.02 -32.23 11.23
CA VAL A 50 15.69 -31.96 12.50
C VAL A 50 14.92 -32.76 13.54
N ASP A 51 15.60 -33.68 14.24
CA ASP A 51 15.10 -34.27 15.48
C ASP A 51 14.54 -33.13 16.35
N PRO A 52 13.26 -33.16 16.80
CA PRO A 52 12.67 -32.02 17.50
C PRO A 52 13.56 -31.65 18.67
N ALA A 53 14.26 -30.52 18.52
CA ALA A 53 15.17 -30.04 19.53
C ALA A 53 14.40 -29.94 20.86
N PRO A 54 14.99 -30.33 22.00
CA PRO A 54 14.33 -30.20 23.28
C PRO A 54 13.82 -28.76 23.43
N LEU A 55 12.53 -28.62 23.76
CA LEU A 55 11.88 -27.32 23.87
C LEU A 55 12.69 -26.41 24.78
N TYR A 56 12.91 -25.17 24.35
CA TYR A 56 13.64 -24.19 25.15
C TYR A 56 12.91 -23.94 26.47
N THR A 57 13.50 -24.40 27.58
CA THR A 57 12.97 -24.23 28.94
C THR A 57 13.63 -23.07 29.70
N GLY A 58 14.47 -22.28 29.00
CA GLY A 58 15.17 -21.15 29.59
C GLY A 58 14.29 -19.91 29.76
N THR A 59 14.88 -18.87 30.35
CA THR A 59 14.23 -17.58 30.54
C THR A 59 13.84 -16.98 29.19
N SER A 60 12.53 -16.88 28.96
CA SER A 60 11.98 -16.22 27.78
C SER A 60 11.68 -14.77 28.10
N GLY A 61 12.05 -13.85 27.23
CA GLY A 61 11.77 -12.43 27.42
C GLY A 61 12.44 -11.55 26.37
N PRO A 62 12.00 -10.29 26.27
CA PRO A 62 12.61 -9.31 25.38
C PRO A 62 14.09 -9.16 25.72
N THR A 63 14.94 -9.17 24.70
CA THR A 63 16.37 -8.90 24.88
C THR A 63 16.54 -7.49 25.45
N ARG A 64 17.64 -7.24 26.18
CA ARG A 64 17.94 -5.93 26.78
C ARG A 64 17.69 -4.71 25.86
N PRO A 65 18.06 -4.69 24.56
CA PRO A 65 17.71 -3.59 23.66
C PRO A 65 16.22 -3.49 23.36
N THR A 66 15.51 -4.61 23.21
CA THR A 66 14.04 -4.63 23.05
C THR A 66 13.35 -4.05 24.27
N LEU A 67 13.82 -4.40 25.48
CA LEU A 67 13.29 -3.88 26.73
C LEU A 67 13.54 -2.37 26.86
N ALA A 68 14.73 -1.89 26.47
CA ALA A 68 15.05 -0.45 26.46
C ALA A 68 14.19 0.36 25.47
N CYS A 69 13.79 -0.27 24.37
CA CYS A 69 12.90 0.35 23.37
C CYS A 69 11.41 0.18 23.70
N ALA A 70 11.04 -0.66 24.68
CA ALA A 70 9.67 -1.15 24.87
C ALA A 70 8.64 -0.04 25.16
N GLU A 71 9.08 1.06 25.75
CA GLU A 71 8.23 2.21 26.09
C GLU A 71 7.97 3.12 24.88
N ASN A 72 8.72 2.96 23.79
CA ASN A 72 8.56 3.73 22.56
C ASN A 72 8.18 2.81 21.39
N PRO A 73 6.91 2.83 20.93
CA PRO A 73 6.45 1.93 19.87
C PRO A 73 7.24 2.11 18.56
N LEU A 74 7.71 3.33 18.26
CA LEU A 74 8.57 3.58 17.09
C LEU A 74 9.94 2.94 17.26
N ALA A 75 10.52 2.98 18.45
CA ALA A 75 11.83 2.36 18.72
C ALA A 75 11.78 0.84 18.59
N ILE A 76 10.67 0.20 19.00
CA ILE A 76 10.41 -1.22 18.77
C ILE A 76 10.32 -1.52 17.27
N LEU A 77 9.60 -0.70 16.51
CA LEU A 77 9.49 -0.87 15.06
C LEU A 77 10.88 -0.80 14.40
N TYR A 78 11.71 0.19 14.74
CA TYR A 78 13.06 0.30 14.18
C TYR A 78 14.02 -0.80 14.62
N LEU A 79 13.76 -1.49 15.73
CA LEU A 79 14.52 -2.67 16.15
C LEU A 79 14.35 -3.83 15.16
N PHE A 80 13.12 -4.03 14.68
CA PHE A 80 12.79 -5.09 13.71
C PHE A 80 12.97 -4.64 12.26
N LEU A 81 12.82 -3.34 11.99
CA LEU A 81 12.86 -2.74 10.67
C LEU A 81 13.98 -1.69 10.60
N PRO A 82 15.25 -2.12 10.56
CA PRO A 82 16.39 -1.20 10.53
C PRO A 82 16.40 -0.39 9.23
N ASN A 83 16.96 0.84 9.27
CA ASN A 83 17.07 1.73 8.11
C ASN A 83 17.66 1.07 6.85
N LYS A 84 18.55 0.09 7.01
CA LYS A 84 19.13 -0.66 5.88
C LYS A 84 18.08 -1.45 5.11
N LEU A 85 17.13 -2.06 5.81
CA LEU A 85 16.05 -2.84 5.22
C LEU A 85 15.14 -1.94 4.40
N TRP A 86 14.70 -0.80 4.97
CA TRP A 86 13.89 0.18 4.25
C TRP A 86 14.53 0.69 2.96
N ARG A 87 15.84 1.00 3.00
CA ARG A 87 16.56 1.40 1.79
C ARG A 87 16.60 0.31 0.73
N LYS A 88 16.73 -0.96 1.15
CA LYS A 88 16.70 -2.08 0.21
C LYS A 88 15.31 -2.25 -0.38
N VAL A 89 14.25 -2.21 0.44
CA VAL A 89 12.86 -2.26 -0.02
C VAL A 89 12.61 -1.15 -1.03
N ALA A 90 12.99 0.10 -0.72
CA ALA A 90 12.82 1.22 -1.64
C ALA A 90 13.59 1.02 -2.96
N ALA A 91 14.82 0.52 -2.90
CA ALA A 91 15.61 0.25 -4.10
C ALA A 91 14.97 -0.83 -4.99
N GLU A 92 14.56 -1.96 -4.39
CA GLU A 92 13.91 -3.06 -5.11
C GLU A 92 12.54 -2.64 -5.64
N SER A 93 11.73 -1.90 -4.88
CA SER A 93 10.44 -1.37 -5.33
C SER A 93 10.60 -0.39 -6.50
N ASN A 94 11.64 0.45 -6.46
CA ASN A 94 11.92 1.37 -7.56
C ASN A 94 12.41 0.64 -8.82
N ALA A 95 13.31 -0.33 -8.66
CA ALA A 95 13.79 -1.16 -9.77
C ALA A 95 12.63 -1.93 -10.40
N PHE A 96 11.78 -2.55 -9.58
CA PHE A 96 10.58 -3.23 -10.01
C PHE A 96 9.67 -2.29 -10.83
N ARG A 97 9.41 -1.08 -10.31
CA ARG A 97 8.58 -0.07 -11.01
C ARG A 97 9.14 0.28 -12.38
N GLU A 98 10.46 0.46 -12.48
CA GLU A 98 11.12 0.80 -13.74
C GLU A 98 11.07 -0.34 -14.75
N GLU A 99 11.21 -1.58 -14.30
CA GLU A 99 11.11 -2.76 -15.14
C GLU A 99 9.67 -2.99 -15.64
N ASN A 100 8.67 -2.73 -14.80
CA ASN A 100 7.27 -3.04 -15.10
C ASN A 100 6.50 -1.87 -15.76
N ILE A 101 7.04 -0.65 -15.80
CA ILE A 101 6.32 0.53 -16.32
C ILE A 101 5.83 0.35 -17.77
N ASN A 102 6.63 -0.34 -18.59
CA ASN A 102 6.26 -0.61 -19.98
C ASN A 102 5.13 -1.63 -20.08
N GLU A 103 5.16 -2.67 -19.25
CA GLU A 103 4.10 -3.69 -19.18
C GLU A 103 2.78 -3.07 -18.72
N VAL A 104 2.82 -2.24 -17.68
CA VAL A 104 1.66 -1.46 -17.23
C VAL A 104 1.14 -0.55 -18.35
N ALA A 105 2.03 0.17 -19.04
CA ALA A 105 1.65 1.06 -20.13
C ALA A 105 1.01 0.31 -21.32
N GLU A 106 1.53 -0.88 -21.68
CA GLU A 106 0.94 -1.72 -22.72
C GLU A 106 -0.43 -2.26 -22.28
N LYS A 107 -0.57 -2.77 -21.07
CA LYS A 107 -1.86 -3.22 -20.51
C LYS A 107 -2.91 -2.09 -20.47
N MET A 108 -2.49 -0.87 -20.15
CA MET A 108 -3.33 0.33 -20.23
C MET A 108 -3.76 0.64 -21.67
N ARG A 109 -2.84 0.54 -22.64
CA ARG A 109 -3.14 0.75 -24.07
C ARG A 109 -4.11 -0.31 -24.59
N GLU A 110 -3.93 -1.58 -24.24
CA GLU A 110 -4.83 -2.66 -24.61
C GLU A 110 -6.25 -2.42 -24.07
N ARG A 111 -6.39 -2.05 -22.79
CA ARG A 111 -7.69 -1.68 -22.21
C ARG A 111 -8.32 -0.46 -22.88
N ALA A 112 -7.52 0.53 -23.27
CA ALA A 112 -8.01 1.71 -23.99
C ALA A 112 -8.48 1.39 -25.42
N GLN A 113 -7.85 0.41 -26.06
CA GLN A 113 -8.17 -0.07 -27.41
C GLN A 113 -9.25 -1.15 -27.42
N ALA A 114 -9.55 -1.78 -26.28
CA ALA A 114 -10.66 -2.71 -26.15
C ALA A 114 -11.95 -2.03 -26.62
N GLN A 115 -12.68 -2.70 -27.52
CA GLN A 115 -13.90 -2.17 -28.08
C GLN A 115 -14.93 -1.99 -26.96
N ARG A 116 -15.17 -0.74 -26.60
CA ARG A 116 -16.22 -0.39 -25.63
C ARG A 116 -17.57 -0.73 -26.24
N SER A 117 -18.30 -1.60 -25.58
CA SER A 117 -19.63 -1.98 -26.02
C SER A 117 -20.60 -0.78 -25.90
N PRO A 118 -21.65 -0.69 -26.72
CA PRO A 118 -22.59 0.43 -26.67
C PRO A 118 -23.22 0.66 -25.28
N HIS A 119 -23.40 -0.40 -24.49
CA HIS A 119 -23.97 -0.31 -23.15
C HIS A 119 -22.98 0.25 -22.11
N GLU A 120 -21.67 0.09 -22.30
CA GLU A 120 -20.65 0.74 -21.46
C GLU A 120 -20.64 2.26 -21.66
N LEU A 121 -20.85 2.74 -22.89
CA LEU A 121 -20.97 4.19 -23.16
C LEU A 121 -22.17 4.80 -22.43
N VAL A 122 -23.31 4.10 -22.44
CA VAL A 122 -24.51 4.54 -21.70
C VAL A 122 -24.24 4.56 -20.20
N ARG A 123 -23.56 3.54 -19.66
CA ARG A 123 -23.17 3.49 -18.25
C ARG A 123 -22.21 4.64 -17.90
N PHE A 124 -21.23 4.92 -18.75
CA PHE A 124 -20.28 6.01 -18.57
C PHE A 124 -20.96 7.39 -18.60
N ILE A 125 -21.85 7.63 -19.57
CA ILE A 125 -22.63 8.87 -19.64
C ILE A 125 -23.53 9.02 -18.40
N GLY A 126 -24.17 7.94 -17.94
CA GLY A 126 -24.96 7.92 -16.72
C GLY A 126 -24.13 8.25 -15.48
N LEU A 127 -22.92 7.69 -15.37
CA LEU A 127 -21.95 7.99 -14.30
C LEU A 127 -21.49 9.46 -14.34
N LEU A 128 -21.27 10.02 -15.52
CA LEU A 128 -20.93 11.44 -15.67
C LEU A 128 -22.06 12.35 -15.19
N ILE A 129 -23.30 12.04 -15.57
CA ILE A 129 -24.48 12.79 -15.11
C ILE A 129 -24.67 12.62 -13.59
N ALA A 130 -24.51 11.41 -13.05
CA ALA A 130 -24.59 11.19 -11.61
C ALA A 130 -23.50 12.00 -10.87
N ARG A 131 -22.28 12.05 -11.42
CA ARG A 131 -21.17 12.83 -10.86
C ARG A 131 -21.38 14.34 -10.93
N THR A 132 -22.10 14.85 -11.94
CA THR A 132 -22.45 16.28 -11.99
C THR A 132 -23.58 16.62 -11.02
N LEU A 133 -24.47 15.66 -10.74
CA LEU A 133 -25.56 15.81 -9.76
C LEU A 133 -25.08 15.66 -8.31
N GLU A 134 -24.02 14.89 -8.07
CA GLU A 134 -23.45 14.68 -6.74
C GLU A 134 -21.97 15.11 -6.70
N PRO A 135 -21.70 16.42 -6.58
CA PRO A 135 -20.34 16.93 -6.46
C PRO A 135 -19.77 16.62 -5.07
N ARG A 136 -19.39 15.36 -4.80
CA ARG A 136 -18.53 15.02 -3.65
C ARG A 136 -17.11 15.55 -3.91
N ARG A 137 -16.96 16.87 -3.74
CA ARG A 137 -15.71 17.64 -3.85
C ARG A 137 -14.96 17.67 -2.51
N GLU A 138 -14.81 16.52 -1.87
CA GLU A 138 -13.95 16.38 -0.72
C GLU A 138 -12.82 15.46 -1.17
N CYS A 139 -11.81 16.03 -1.83
CA CYS A 139 -10.59 15.30 -2.15
C CYS A 139 -10.05 14.68 -0.84
N LEU A 140 -9.51 13.46 -0.91
CA LEU A 140 -8.84 12.78 0.22
C LEU A 140 -7.79 13.68 0.88
N VAL A 141 -7.29 14.69 0.15
CA VAL A 141 -6.41 15.74 0.65
C VAL A 141 -6.97 16.54 1.84
N ARG A 142 -8.30 16.65 1.99
CA ARG A 142 -8.90 17.31 3.17
C ARG A 142 -8.98 16.40 4.39
N HIS A 143 -8.95 15.08 4.21
CA HIS A 143 -9.08 14.12 5.31
C HIS A 143 -7.82 14.04 6.18
N TRP A 144 -6.64 14.33 5.62
CA TRP A 144 -5.36 14.31 6.34
C TRP A 144 -4.91 15.68 6.88
N ILE A 145 -5.67 16.76 6.64
CA ILE A 145 -5.46 18.03 7.35
C ILE A 145 -5.97 17.86 8.78
N THR A 146 -5.09 17.42 9.66
CA THR A 146 -5.29 17.56 11.10
C THR A 146 -5.30 19.05 11.41
N LYS A 147 -6.47 19.60 11.73
CA LYS A 147 -6.57 20.99 12.21
C LYS A 147 -5.89 21.07 13.57
N THR A 148 -4.60 21.40 13.60
CA THR A 148 -3.98 22.03 14.76
C THR A 148 -4.51 23.45 14.85
N LYS A 149 -5.73 23.60 15.38
CA LYS A 149 -6.16 24.90 15.89
C LYS A 149 -5.66 25.00 17.31
N ASP A 150 -4.46 25.54 17.40
CA ASP A 150 -3.93 26.41 18.45
C ASP A 150 -4.74 26.42 19.75
N ALA A 151 -4.21 25.67 20.72
CA ALA A 151 -4.34 26.01 22.11
C ALA A 151 -3.53 27.29 22.37
N LEU A 152 -4.12 28.47 22.22
CA LEU A 152 -3.67 29.69 22.91
C LEU A 152 -4.85 30.66 23.09
N LEU A 153 -5.01 31.11 24.34
CA LEU A 153 -5.87 32.21 24.84
C LEU A 153 -7.31 31.85 25.26
N SER A 154 -7.43 31.28 26.45
CA SER A 154 -8.33 31.85 27.46
C SER A 154 -7.78 31.56 28.86
N ASP A 155 -6.66 32.21 29.16
CA ASP A 155 -6.33 32.55 30.54
C ASP A 155 -6.84 33.99 30.76
N SER A 156 -7.45 34.25 31.91
CA SER A 156 -7.90 35.55 32.44
C SER A 156 -9.28 36.11 32.02
N SER A 157 -10.31 35.84 32.83
CA SER A 157 -10.90 36.80 33.81
C SER A 157 -12.08 36.16 34.55
#